data_AF-A0A6C0FZT5-F1
#
_entry.id   AF-A0A6C0FZT5-F1
#
_cell.length_a   1.000
_cell.length_b   1.000
_cell.length_c   1.000
_cell.angle_alpha   90.00
_cell.angle_beta   90.00
_cell.angle_gamma   90.00
#
_symmetry.space_group_name_H-M   'P 1'
#
loop_
_entity.id
_entity.type
_entity.pdbx_description
1 polymer ?
#
loop_
_entity_poly.entity_id
_entity_poly.type
_entity_poly.pdbx_seq_one_letter_code
_entity_poly.pdbx_strand_id
1 'polypeptide(L)' 'MVKQITDQNVQELVDSLHLANEILLERFQFTIGERRLTREEANRFIEFIRNELRSRGSAK' A
#
# COMPACT_ATOMS: atom_id res chain seq x y z
N MET A 1 18.82 -16.11 13.63
CA MET A 1 18.08 -16.17 12.35
C MET A 1 17.08 -15.03 12.36
N VAL A 2 17.46 -13.86 11.84
CA VAL A 2 16.51 -12.77 11.66
C VAL A 2 15.60 -13.19 10.50
N LYS A 3 14.34 -13.52 10.77
CA LYS A 3 13.36 -13.61 9.69
C LYS A 3 13.32 -12.20 9.09
N GLN A 4 13.74 -12.04 7.84
CA GLN A 4 13.20 -10.97 7.01
C GLN A 4 11.69 -11.25 6.92
N ILE A 5 10.94 -10.74 7.90
CA ILE A 5 9.50 -10.63 7.81
C ILE A 5 9.31 -9.41 6.92
N THR A 6 9.43 -9.60 5.61
CA THR A 6 8.66 -8.75 4.71
C THR A 6 7.22 -9.06 5.10
N ASP A 7 6.59 -8.14 5.82
CA ASP A 7 5.25 -8.30 6.35
C ASP A 7 4.36 -8.81 5.22
N GLN A 8 3.76 -9.98 5.39
CA GLN A 8 2.97 -10.63 4.35
C GLN A 8 1.90 -9.68 3.80
N ASN A 9 1.35 -8.81 4.65
CA ASN A 9 0.40 -7.80 4.27
C ASN A 9 0.99 -6.74 3.32
N VAL A 10 2.28 -6.40 3.48
CA VAL A 10 2.98 -5.45 2.60
C VAL A 10 3.23 -6.09 1.24
N GLN A 11 3.63 -7.36 1.18
CA GLN A 11 3.80 -8.06 -0.09
C GLN A 11 2.46 -8.19 -0.83
N GLU A 12 1.41 -8.62 -0.14
CA GLU A 12 0.06 -8.73 -0.69
C GLU A 12 -0.49 -7.38 -1.15
N LEU A 13 -0.21 -6.30 -0.41
CA LEU A 13 -0.57 -4.95 -0.82
C LEU A 13 0.13 -4.58 -2.14
N VAL A 14 1.46 -4.72 -2.21
CA VAL A 14 2.26 -4.39 -3.40
C VAL A 14 1.77 -5.17 -4.62
N ASP A 15 1.53 -6.47 -4.46
CA ASP A 15 1.01 -7.33 -5.52
C ASP A 15 -0.39 -6.90 -5.98
N SER A 16 -1.18 -6.32 -5.07
CA SER A 16 -2.56 -5.86 -5.33
C SER A 16 -2.65 -4.42 -5.85
N LEU A 17 -1.57 -3.63 -5.88
CA LEU A 17 -1.62 -2.20 -6.24
C LEU A 17 -2.13 -1.92 -7.66
N HIS A 18 -2.21 -2.93 -8.52
CA HIS A 18 -2.79 -2.83 -9.85
C HIS A 18 -4.34 -2.84 -9.86
N LEU A 19 -4.99 -3.22 -8.76
CA LEU A 19 -6.46 -3.31 -8.62
C LEU A 19 -7.09 -1.93 -8.39
N ALA A 20 -8.40 -1.79 -8.58
CA ALA A 20 -9.09 -0.53 -8.26
C ALA A 20 -9.02 -0.19 -6.76
N ASN A 21 -9.03 1.12 -6.42
CA ASN A 21 -8.89 1.55 -5.02
C ASN A 21 -9.97 0.99 -4.12
N GLU A 22 -11.22 0.90 -4.59
CA GLU A 22 -12.32 0.31 -3.82
C GLU A 22 -12.00 -1.13 -3.40
N ILE A 23 -11.39 -1.94 -4.26
CA ILE A 23 -10.99 -3.32 -3.94
C ILE A 23 -9.88 -3.34 -2.89
N LEU A 24 -8.94 -2.40 -2.96
CA LEU A 24 -7.88 -2.26 -1.96
C LEU A 24 -8.44 -1.83 -0.60
N LEU A 25 -9.43 -0.94 -0.58
CA LEU A 25 -10.07 -0.43 0.64
C LEU A 25 -10.98 -1.47 1.31
N GLU A 26 -11.51 -2.44 0.55
CA GLU A 26 -12.24 -3.58 1.10
C GLU A 26 -11.31 -4.62 1.75
N ARG A 27 -10.10 -4.80 1.19
CA ARG A 27 -9.15 -5.83 1.63
C ARG A 27 -8.19 -5.37 2.71
N PHE A 28 -7.82 -4.09 2.69
CA PHE A 28 -6.80 -3.53 3.58
C PHE A 28 -7.37 -2.41 4.45
N GLN A 29 -7.01 -2.45 5.72
CA GLN A 29 -7.21 -1.34 6.64
C GLN A 29 -5.91 -0.57 6.81
N PHE A 30 -5.89 0.67 6.33
CA PHE A 30 -4.73 1.55 6.48
C PHE A 30 -4.78 2.31 7.81
N THR A 31 -3.69 2.27 8.56
CA THR A 31 -3.55 2.94 9.85
C THR A 31 -2.24 3.72 9.92
N ILE A 32 -2.25 4.86 10.63
CA ILE A 32 -1.06 5.59 11.04
C ILE A 32 -1.01 5.63 12.56
N GLY A 33 -0.06 4.90 13.15
CA GLY A 33 -0.09 4.58 14.57
C GLY A 33 -1.37 3.81 14.91
N GLU A 34 -2.15 4.31 15.85
CA GLU A 34 -3.43 3.72 16.28
C GLU A 34 -4.65 4.28 15.52
N ARG A 35 -4.44 5.26 14.62
CA ARG A 35 -5.53 5.93 13.89
C ARG A 35 -5.78 5.26 12.54
N ARG A 36 -7.02 4.85 12.30
CA ARG A 36 -7.48 4.42 10.96
C ARG A 36 -7.58 5.62 10.03
N LEU A 37 -7.05 5.47 8.82
CA LEU A 37 -7.21 6.46 7.78
C LEU A 37 -8.67 6.49 7.31
N THR A 38 -9.15 7.70 7.01
CA THR A 38 -10.41 7.88 6.28
C THR A 38 -10.28 7.34 4.86
N ARG A 39 -11.41 7.11 4.18
CA ARG A 39 -11.43 6.66 2.78
C ARG A 39 -10.65 7.62 1.86
N GLU A 40 -10.76 8.92 2.07
CA GLU A 40 -10.01 9.91 1.28
C GLU A 40 -8.50 9.85 1.52
N GLU A 41 -8.08 9.74 2.78
CA GLU A 41 -6.67 9.60 3.16
C GLU A 41 -6.07 8.31 2.60
N ALA A 42 -6.78 7.20 2.71
CA ALA A 42 -6.36 5.91 2.18
C ALA A 42 -6.23 5.92 0.65
N ASN A 43 -7.17 6.57 -0.05
CA ASN A 43 -7.06 6.78 -1.51
C ASN A 43 -5.80 7.58 -1.88
N ARG A 44 -5.53 8.70 -1.19
CA ARG A 44 -4.32 9.50 -1.44
C ARG A 44 -3.06 8.70 -1.16
N PHE A 45 -3.08 7.87 -0.12
CA PHE A 45 -1.97 6.99 0.23
C PHE A 45 -1.69 5.93 -0.84
N ILE A 46 -2.73 5.27 -1.38
CA ILE A 46 -2.60 4.29 -2.47
C ILE A 46 -2.00 4.95 -3.72
N GLU A 47 -2.52 6.12 -4.13
CA GLU A 47 -1.99 6.84 -5.29
C GLU A 47 -0.54 7.29 -5.09
N PHE A 48 -0.20 7.74 -3.88
CA PHE A 48 1.17 8.06 -3.52
C PHE A 48 2.10 6.84 -3.70
N ILE A 49 1.74 5.67 -3.16
CA ILE A 49 2.56 4.46 -3.30
C ILE A 49 2.71 4.06 -4.77
N ARG A 50 1.63 4.10 -5.55
CA ARG A 50 1.67 3.80 -6.99
C ARG A 50 2.65 4.68 -7.73
N ASN A 51 2.60 5.98 -7.46
CA ASN A 51 3.47 6.96 -8.09
C ASN A 51 4.93 6.75 -7.68
N GLU A 52 5.20 6.52 -6.40
CA GLU A 52 6.54 6.23 -5.89
C GLU A 52 7.14 4.95 -6.51
N LEU A 53 6.35 3.88 -6.63
CA LEU A 53 6.81 2.64 -7.26
C LEU A 53 7.10 2.82 -8.75
N ARG A 54 6.24 3.56 -9.48
CA ARG A 54 6.48 3.89 -10.89
C ARG A 54 7.73 4.77 -11.06
N SER A 55 7.89 5.77 -10.21
CA SER A 55 9.02 6.70 -10.22
C SER A 55 10.35 5.97 -9.98
N ARG A 56 10.38 5.03 -9.03
CA ARG A 56 11.56 4.20 -8.76
C ARG A 56 11.91 3.23 -9.89
N GLY A 57 10.95 2.84 -10.72
CA GLY A 57 11.19 2.04 -11.93
C GLY A 57 11.90 2.80 -13.06
N SER A 58 11.91 4.13 -13.02
CA SER A 58 12.48 5.01 -14.05
C SER A 58 13.91 5.48 -13.75
N ALA A 59 14.47 5.12 -12.59
CA ALA A 59 15.81 5.52 -12.15
C ALA A 59 16.86 4.41 -12.34
N LYS A 60 16.78 3.67 -13.46
CA LYS A 60 17.75 2.64 -13.81
C LYS A 60 18.36 2.87 -15.20
#